data_AF-A0A2E7NHA9-F1
#
_entry.id   AF-A0A2E7NHA9-F1
#
_cell.length_a   1.000
_cell.length_b   1.000
_cell.length_c   1.000
_cell.angle_alpha   90.00
_cell.angle_beta   90.00
_cell.angle_gamma   90.00
#
_symmetry.space_group_name_H-M   'P 1'
#
loop_
_entity.id
_entity.type
_entity.pdbx_description
1 polymer ?
#
loop_
_entity_poly.entity_id
_entity_poly.type
_entity_poly.pdbx_seq_one_letter_code
_entity_poly.pdbx_strand_id
1 'polypeptide(L)'
;MTDEKVRLLKLRSDNATLFDFPYNQAGGSYLTITFRKKGGELDAYMVIDKGQMLCGVRECDFSVRIGDGDVQTWSGARSTTNDSDVIFVMEPRVLEQVVRQQIPFRIGIDFYQAGTRAFEFSPADYPGFD
;
A
#
# COMPACT_ATOMS: atom_id res chain seq x y z
N MET A 1 5.08 26.79 8.56
CA MET A 1 4.00 26.36 7.64
C MET A 1 4.35 26.91 6.27
N THR A 2 4.64 26.04 5.30
CA THR A 2 4.95 26.43 3.92
C THR A 2 3.69 26.30 3.07
N ASP A 3 3.41 27.27 2.20
CA ASP A 3 2.27 27.30 1.27
C ASP A 3 2.50 26.41 0.03
N GLU A 4 3.16 25.28 0.25
CA GLU A 4 3.58 24.40 -0.83
C GLU A 4 2.45 23.44 -1.22
N LYS A 5 2.10 23.44 -2.50
CA LYS A 5 1.01 22.61 -3.03
C LYS A 5 1.31 21.12 -2.82
N VAL A 6 0.39 20.43 -2.17
CA VAL A 6 0.41 18.97 -1.99
C VAL A 6 -0.48 18.34 -3.07
N ARG A 7 0.08 17.41 -3.85
CA ARG A 7 -0.68 16.57 -4.78
C ARG A 7 -0.78 15.15 -4.22
N LEU A 8 -1.98 14.58 -4.31
CA LEU A 8 -2.27 13.21 -3.87
C LEU A 8 -2.77 12.39 -5.06
N LEU A 9 -2.20 11.21 -5.25
CA LEU A 9 -2.71 10.20 -6.18
C LEU A 9 -2.99 8.93 -5.40
N LYS A 10 -4.13 8.30 -5.66
CA LYS A 10 -4.56 7.11 -4.94
C LYS A 10 -4.83 5.97 -5.92
N LEU A 11 -4.42 4.77 -5.54
CA LEU A 11 -4.72 3.54 -6.24
C LEU A 11 -5.31 2.55 -5.24
N ARG A 12 -6.56 2.16 -5.45
CA ARG A 12 -7.26 1.18 -4.62
C ARG A 12 -7.12 -0.20 -5.25
N SER A 13 -7.05 -1.24 -4.41
CA SER A 13 -7.02 -2.62 -4.89
C SER A 13 -8.30 -2.99 -5.62
N ASP A 14 -8.19 -3.88 -6.59
CA ASP A 14 -9.32 -4.40 -7.37
C ASP A 14 -10.11 -5.44 -6.57
N ASN A 15 -9.42 -6.13 -5.66
CA ASN A 15 -10.01 -7.13 -4.77
C ASN A 15 -10.06 -6.65 -3.31
N ALA A 16 -10.96 -7.27 -2.55
CA ALA A 16 -11.05 -7.14 -1.11
C ALA A 16 -10.62 -8.44 -0.43
N THR A 17 -10.25 -8.34 0.84
CA THR A 17 -10.12 -9.51 1.73
C THR A 17 -11.16 -9.47 2.82
N LEU A 18 -11.64 -10.64 3.24
CA LEU A 18 -12.50 -10.76 4.41
C LEU A 18 -11.62 -11.03 5.63
N PHE A 19 -11.87 -10.31 6.71
CA PHE A 19 -11.27 -10.53 8.01
C PHE A 19 -12.33 -10.97 9.01
N ASP A 20 -11.90 -11.66 10.06
CA ASP A 20 -12.76 -12.00 11.19
C ASP A 20 -12.90 -10.82 12.17
N PHE A 21 -13.81 -10.96 13.14
CA PHE A 21 -13.95 -9.98 14.21
C PHE A 21 -12.61 -9.75 14.93
N PRO A 22 -12.20 -8.49 15.18
CA PRO A 22 -12.98 -7.24 15.11
C PRO A 22 -12.92 -6.48 13.77
N TYR A 23 -12.32 -7.06 12.73
CA TYR A 23 -12.07 -6.37 11.45
C TYR A 23 -13.05 -6.75 10.33
N ASN A 24 -14.01 -7.62 10.62
CA ASN A 24 -15.03 -8.02 9.66
C ASN A 24 -15.88 -6.81 9.22
N GLN A 25 -16.06 -6.65 7.91
CA GLN A 25 -16.95 -5.64 7.34
C GLN A 25 -17.65 -6.14 6.08
N ALA A 26 -18.83 -5.60 5.79
CA ALA A 26 -19.57 -5.92 4.57
C ALA A 26 -18.76 -5.50 3.33
N GLY A 27 -18.61 -6.41 2.36
CA GLY A 27 -17.82 -6.18 1.16
C GLY A 27 -16.31 -6.39 1.30
N GLY A 28 -15.83 -6.75 2.50
CA GLY A 28 -14.40 -6.94 2.78
C GLY A 28 -13.61 -5.64 2.79
N SER A 29 -12.31 -5.75 3.06
CA SER A 29 -11.39 -4.63 3.20
C SER A 29 -10.47 -4.51 1.99
N TYR A 30 -10.36 -3.30 1.47
CA TYR A 30 -9.50 -2.96 0.34
C TYR A 30 -8.24 -2.25 0.81
N LEU A 31 -7.15 -2.49 0.09
CA LEU A 31 -5.88 -1.80 0.31
C LEU A 31 -5.82 -0.59 -0.62
N THR A 32 -5.47 0.58 -0.11
CA THR A 32 -5.27 1.80 -0.90
C THR A 32 -3.84 2.28 -0.78
N ILE A 33 -3.14 2.36 -1.91
CA ILE A 33 -1.85 3.04 -2.02
C ILE A 33 -2.12 4.53 -2.23
N THR A 34 -1.53 5.39 -1.41
CA THR A 34 -1.55 6.84 -1.63
C THR A 34 -0.13 7.32 -1.86
N PHE A 35 0.09 7.98 -2.99
CA PHE A 35 1.30 8.76 -3.24
C PHE A 35 1.04 10.23 -2.91
N ARG A 36 1.95 10.85 -2.19
CA ARG A 36 1.89 12.26 -1.79
C ARG A 36 3.13 12.98 -2.28
N LYS A 37 2.95 13.95 -3.19
CA LYS A 37 4.02 14.85 -3.64
C LYS A 37 3.84 16.22 -3.00
N LYS A 38 4.88 16.69 -2.31
CA LYS A 38 4.95 18.05 -1.76
C LYS A 38 6.31 18.62 -2.14
N GLY A 39 6.31 19.59 -3.05
CA GLY A 39 7.56 20.08 -3.62
C GLY A 39 8.32 19.02 -4.40
N GLY A 40 9.60 18.85 -4.05
CA GLY A 40 10.47 17.81 -4.59
C GLY A 40 10.35 16.46 -3.87
N GLU A 41 9.63 16.40 -2.75
CA GLU A 41 9.47 15.20 -1.93
C GLU A 41 8.28 14.36 -2.42
N LEU A 42 8.49 13.04 -2.49
CA LEU A 42 7.47 12.06 -2.82
C LEU A 42 7.44 11.02 -1.70
N ASP A 43 6.29 10.88 -1.07
CA ASP A 43 5.99 9.83 -0.11
C ASP A 43 4.98 8.86 -0.69
N ALA A 44 4.97 7.62 -0.17
CA ALA A 44 3.92 6.66 -0.45
C ALA A 44 3.58 5.88 0.83
N TYR A 45 2.30 5.56 1.00
CA TYR A 45 1.83 4.75 2.10
C TYR A 45 0.61 3.94 1.67
N MET A 46 0.40 2.80 2.33
CA MET A 46 -0.70 1.87 2.08
C MET A 46 -1.63 1.86 3.29
N VAL A 47 -2.94 1.93 3.07
CA VAL A 47 -3.96 1.89 4.12
C VAL A 47 -4.97 0.78 3.82
N ILE A 48 -5.28 -0.05 4.81
CA ILE A 48 -6.36 -1.05 4.74
C ILE A 48 -7.65 -0.49 5.35
N ASP A 49 -8.81 -0.72 4.72
CA ASP A 49 -10.10 -0.25 5.25
C ASP A 49 -10.39 -0.74 6.68
N LYS A 50 -10.16 -2.05 6.92
CA LYS A 50 -10.18 -2.71 8.24
C LYS A 50 -9.15 -3.82 8.25
N GLY A 51 -8.46 -3.98 9.36
CA GLY A 51 -7.44 -5.01 9.54
C GLY A 51 -6.35 -4.50 10.47
N GLN A 52 -5.49 -5.42 10.89
CA GLN A 52 -4.28 -5.11 11.63
C GLN A 52 -3.10 -5.72 10.91
N MET A 53 -2.34 -4.88 10.22
CA MET A 53 -1.08 -5.25 9.59
C MET A 53 -0.03 -5.51 10.68
N LEU A 54 0.79 -6.53 10.52
CA LEU A 54 1.82 -6.93 11.50
C LEU A 54 3.12 -6.12 11.42
N CYS A 55 3.06 -4.92 10.82
CA CYS A 55 4.17 -3.99 10.73
C CYS A 55 4.54 -3.44 12.12
N GLY A 56 5.74 -3.77 12.62
CA GLY A 56 6.22 -3.34 13.94
C GLY A 56 6.07 -4.37 15.06
N VAL A 57 5.39 -5.50 14.81
CA VAL A 57 5.53 -6.74 15.61
C VAL A 57 6.55 -7.67 14.95
N ARG A 58 6.61 -7.65 13.61
CA ARG A 58 7.66 -8.23 12.78
C ARG A 58 8.42 -7.14 12.01
N GLU A 59 9.40 -7.55 11.23
CA GLU A 59 9.94 -6.74 10.13
C GLU A 59 8.78 -6.20 9.30
N CYS A 60 8.77 -4.90 9.01
CA CYS A 60 7.68 -4.23 8.32
C CYS A 60 7.81 -4.42 6.80
N ASP A 61 7.99 -5.66 6.38
CA ASP A 61 8.17 -6.01 4.99
C ASP A 61 6.84 -6.41 4.35
N PHE A 62 6.76 -6.21 3.05
CA PHE A 62 5.65 -6.64 2.21
C PHE A 62 6.18 -7.23 0.91
N SER A 63 5.41 -8.12 0.32
CA SER A 63 5.78 -8.74 -0.94
C SER A 63 5.16 -7.98 -2.11
N VAL A 64 5.90 -7.85 -3.21
CA VAL A 64 5.44 -7.25 -4.46
C VAL A 64 5.67 -8.25 -5.59
N ARG A 65 4.65 -8.46 -6.41
CA ARG A 65 4.76 -9.23 -7.66
C ARG A 65 4.24 -8.39 -8.82
N ILE A 66 5.08 -8.12 -9.81
CA ILE A 66 4.76 -7.31 -10.98
C ILE A 66 4.44 -8.24 -12.15
N GLY A 67 3.25 -8.13 -12.72
CA GLY A 67 2.74 -9.06 -13.72
C GLY A 67 2.88 -10.51 -13.27
N ASP A 68 3.56 -11.31 -14.09
CA ASP A 68 3.86 -12.72 -13.82
C ASP A 68 5.30 -12.96 -13.32
N GLY A 69 6.07 -11.90 -13.08
CA GLY A 69 7.45 -11.99 -12.60
C GLY A 69 7.60 -12.58 -11.21
N ASP A 70 8.84 -12.57 -10.71
CA ASP A 70 9.17 -13.11 -9.39
C ASP A 70 8.61 -12.25 -8.24
N VAL A 71 8.35 -12.88 -7.11
CA VAL A 71 7.96 -12.19 -5.87
C VAL A 71 9.19 -11.54 -5.26
N GLN A 72 9.08 -10.24 -4.96
CA GLN A 72 10.12 -9.43 -4.35
C GLN A 72 9.68 -9.02 -2.95
N THR A 73 10.62 -8.99 -1.99
CA THR A 73 10.36 -8.46 -0.65
C THR A 73 10.83 -7.01 -0.58
N TRP A 74 9.92 -6.12 -0.20
CA TRP A 74 10.15 -4.69 -0.09
C TRP A 74 9.90 -4.23 1.35
N SER A 75 10.62 -3.20 1.78
CA SER A 75 10.52 -2.71 3.15
C SER A 75 9.57 -1.54 3.30
N GLY A 76 8.86 -1.54 4.41
CA GLY A 76 8.01 -0.47 4.89
C GLY A 76 8.45 0.04 6.26
N ALA A 77 7.74 1.06 6.71
CA ALA A 77 7.87 1.62 8.04
C ALA A 77 6.50 1.74 8.71
N ARG A 78 6.50 1.50 10.03
CA ARG A 78 5.33 1.65 10.88
C ARG A 78 4.95 3.11 11.08
N SER A 79 3.69 3.36 11.38
CA SER A 79 3.26 4.67 11.86
C SER A 79 3.90 5.03 13.21
N THR A 80 4.26 6.30 13.37
CA THR A 80 4.74 6.86 14.65
C THR A 80 3.61 7.03 15.65
N THR A 81 2.36 7.09 15.20
CA THR A 81 1.15 7.09 16.04
C THR A 81 0.67 5.68 16.42
N ASN A 82 1.43 4.63 16.03
CA ASN A 82 1.11 3.23 16.31
C ASN A 82 -0.17 2.71 15.62
N ASP A 83 -0.62 3.41 14.59
CA ASP A 83 -1.67 2.93 13.70
C ASP A 83 -1.19 1.65 12.99
N SER A 84 -2.03 0.61 13.02
CA SER A 84 -1.71 -0.72 12.49
C SER A 84 -2.42 -1.03 11.17
N ASP A 85 -3.19 -0.07 10.65
CA ASP A 85 -3.88 -0.12 9.37
C ASP A 85 -3.08 0.60 8.26
N VAL A 86 -1.89 1.11 8.57
CA VAL A 86 -1.03 1.85 7.64
C VAL A 86 0.42 1.33 7.63
N ILE A 87 0.99 1.25 6.43
CA ILE A 87 2.42 1.03 6.20
C ILE A 87 2.96 2.16 5.32
N PHE A 88 4.02 2.82 5.75
CA PHE A 88 4.77 3.75 4.92
C PHE A 88 5.76 2.98 4.04
N VAL A 89 5.89 3.34 2.77
CA VAL A 89 6.78 2.65 1.83
C VAL A 89 8.15 3.32 1.89
N MET A 90 9.21 2.54 2.11
CA MET A 90 10.57 3.08 2.25
C MET A 90 11.12 3.64 0.94
N GLU A 91 10.74 3.05 -0.20
CA GLU A 91 11.18 3.44 -1.54
C GLU A 91 10.01 3.92 -2.41
N PRO A 92 9.38 5.06 -2.08
CA PRO A 92 8.14 5.51 -2.74
C PRO A 92 8.33 5.82 -4.23
N ARG A 93 9.53 6.26 -4.63
CA ARG A 93 9.87 6.51 -6.04
C ARG A 93 9.91 5.22 -6.86
N VAL A 94 10.42 4.12 -6.28
CA VAL A 94 10.49 2.82 -6.95
C VAL A 94 9.07 2.26 -7.11
N LEU A 95 8.25 2.37 -6.06
CA LEU A 95 6.83 1.97 -6.17
C LEU A 95 6.09 2.80 -7.24
N GLU A 96 6.30 4.11 -7.29
CA GLU A 96 5.67 4.97 -8.31
C GLU A 96 6.10 4.59 -9.73
N GLN A 97 7.38 4.25 -9.93
CA GLN A 97 7.88 3.74 -11.21
C GLN A 97 7.18 2.44 -11.61
N VAL A 98 6.95 1.51 -10.68
CA VAL A 98 6.19 0.28 -10.95
C VAL A 98 4.76 0.58 -11.39
N VAL A 99 4.06 1.47 -10.68
CA VAL A 99 2.69 1.87 -11.05
C VAL A 99 2.66 2.53 -12.44
N ARG A 100 3.66 3.35 -12.77
CA ARG A 100 3.77 4.00 -14.09
C ARG A 100 4.06 3.06 -15.25
N GLN A 101 4.51 1.83 -14.99
CA GLN A 101 4.65 0.82 -16.05
C GLN A 101 3.30 0.37 -16.61
N GLN A 102 2.19 0.68 -15.92
CA GLN A 102 0.84 0.27 -16.33
C GLN A 102 0.67 -1.26 -16.40
N ILE A 103 1.53 -2.01 -15.70
CA ILE A 103 1.47 -3.47 -15.59
C ILE A 103 0.73 -3.82 -14.29
N PRO A 104 -0.27 -4.73 -14.31
CA PRO A 104 -0.92 -5.20 -13.10
C PRO A 104 0.08 -5.76 -12.10
N PHE A 105 -0.11 -5.49 -10.82
CA PHE A 105 0.78 -5.98 -9.76
C PHE A 105 0.00 -6.39 -8.52
N ARG A 106 0.67 -7.14 -7.65
CA ARG A 106 0.10 -7.63 -6.39
C ARG A 106 0.97 -7.22 -5.22
N ILE A 107 0.35 -6.85 -4.12
CA ILE A 107 1.02 -6.58 -2.85
C ILE A 107 0.51 -7.59 -1.80
N GLY A 108 1.43 -8.35 -1.19
CA GLY A 108 1.12 -9.25 -0.09
C GLY A 108 1.57 -8.68 1.25
N ILE A 109 0.65 -8.58 2.20
CA ILE A 109 0.88 -8.05 3.55
C ILE A 109 0.43 -9.08 4.58
N ASP A 110 1.18 -9.22 5.68
CA ASP A 110 0.82 -10.05 6.82
C ASP A 110 -0.16 -9.34 7.75
N PHE A 111 -1.27 -10.00 8.06
CA PHE A 111 -2.30 -9.53 8.96
C PHE A 111 -2.46 -10.43 10.19
N TYR A 112 -2.80 -9.83 11.32
CA TYR A 112 -3.12 -10.55 12.54
C TYR A 112 -4.26 -11.56 12.31
N GLN A 113 -4.04 -12.82 12.70
CA GLN A 113 -4.96 -13.97 12.54
C GLN A 113 -5.39 -14.35 11.12
N ALA A 114 -5.07 -13.54 10.11
CA ALA A 114 -5.39 -13.82 8.70
C ALA A 114 -4.19 -14.27 7.86
N GLY A 115 -2.96 -14.14 8.39
CA GLY A 115 -1.75 -14.43 7.64
C GLY A 115 -1.56 -13.45 6.48
N THR A 116 -0.85 -13.89 5.44
CA THR A 116 -0.60 -13.05 4.26
C THR A 116 -1.87 -12.92 3.42
N ARG A 117 -2.26 -11.68 3.11
CA ARG A 117 -3.32 -11.35 2.14
C ARG A 117 -2.73 -10.58 0.96
N ALA A 118 -3.11 -10.99 -0.24
CA ALA A 118 -2.66 -10.38 -1.49
C ALA A 118 -3.74 -9.44 -2.05
N PHE A 119 -3.32 -8.24 -2.39
CA PHE A 119 -4.14 -7.20 -3.01
C PHE A 119 -3.67 -6.98 -4.44
N GLU A 120 -4.61 -7.03 -5.37
CA GLU A 120 -4.37 -6.87 -6.80
C GLU A 120 -4.62 -5.41 -7.20
N PHE A 121 -3.78 -4.89 -8.07
CA PHE A 121 -3.87 -3.52 -8.55
C PHE A 121 -3.71 -3.49 -10.07
N SER A 122 -4.68 -2.88 -10.73
CA SER A 122 -4.63 -2.50 -12.12
C SER A 122 -4.35 -1.01 -12.22
N PRO A 123 -3.09 -0.58 -12.42
CA PRO A 123 -2.71 0.84 -12.40
C PRO A 123 -3.19 1.64 -13.63
N ALA A 124 -4.18 1.13 -14.37
CA ALA A 124 -4.76 1.81 -15.53
C ALA A 124 -5.17 3.22 -15.15
N ASP A 125 -4.81 4.19 -15.99
CA ASP A 125 -5.12 5.61 -15.82
C ASP A 125 -4.40 6.30 -14.64
N TYR A 126 -3.39 5.67 -14.01
CA TYR A 126 -2.52 6.39 -13.06
C TYR A 126 -1.75 7.49 -13.79
N PRO A 127 -2.01 8.78 -13.52
CA PRO A 127 -1.49 9.87 -14.34
C PRO A 127 -0.01 10.15 -14.07
N GLY A 128 0.54 9.63 -12.97
CA GLY A 128 1.87 10.01 -12.47
C GLY A 128 1.92 11.43 -11.93
N PHE A 129 3.06 11.79 -11.33
CA PHE A 129 3.38 13.18 -11.09
C PHE A 129 4.26 13.70 -12.23
N ASP A 130 3.94 14.89 -12.71
CA ASP A 130 4.80 15.65 -13.64
C ASP A 130 6.16 15.99 -13.03
#